data_AF-A0A251ULY5-F1
#
_entry.id   AF-A0A251ULY5-F1
#
_cell.length_a   1.000
_cell.length_b   1.000
_cell.length_c   1.000
_cell.angle_alpha   90.00
_cell.angle_beta   90.00
_cell.angle_gamma   90.00
#
_symmetry.space_group_name_H-M   'P 1'
#
loop_
_entity.id
_entity.type
_entity.pdbx_description
1 polymer ?
#
loop_
_entity_poly.entity_id
_entity_poly.type
_entity_poly.pdbx_seq_one_letter_code
_entity_poly.pdbx_strand_id
1 'polypeptide(L)'
;MSMHIKSFQIRDNPLEISVKCTEHTSKGGWTFSMQDQGLQVSDCTAEGLKVALLYSQMSQELVGEKLESGCLYDAVNVILSLQSENGGFPAWEPRRAYSWVEKFNPIEFFEDALIERDYVECTSSAIQGLVLFKKLHPGHRIQEIQSCISRAVKYIHDRQNPDGSWHGCWGICYTYGTWFAVCGKTYYNSPTLRKACAFLLSKQLPDGGWGESYLSSVKCK
;
A
#
# COMPACT_ATOMS: atom_id res chain seq x y z
N MET A 1 12.00 3.83 -19.50
CA MET A 1 11.48 3.48 -18.15
C MET A 1 9.96 3.27 -18.12
N SER A 2 9.13 4.10 -18.79
CA SER A 2 7.66 3.85 -18.90
C SER A 2 7.35 2.51 -19.56
N MET A 3 8.13 2.09 -20.56
CA MET A 3 7.93 0.80 -21.25
C MET A 3 7.90 -0.40 -20.29
N HIS A 4 8.73 -0.40 -19.24
CA HIS A 4 8.75 -1.51 -18.26
C HIS A 4 7.51 -1.48 -17.37
N ILE A 5 7.12 -0.33 -16.82
CA ILE A 5 5.87 -0.23 -16.04
C ILE A 5 4.66 -0.62 -16.90
N LYS A 6 4.65 -0.23 -18.18
CA LYS A 6 3.59 -0.58 -19.13
C LYS A 6 3.56 -2.08 -19.45
N SER A 7 4.72 -2.71 -19.65
CA SER A 7 4.79 -4.14 -19.99
C SER A 7 4.49 -5.03 -18.78
N PHE A 8 4.77 -4.58 -17.56
CA PHE A 8 4.57 -5.38 -16.35
C PHE A 8 3.15 -5.27 -15.77
N GLN A 9 2.28 -4.43 -16.33
CA GLN A 9 0.89 -4.35 -15.89
C GLN A 9 0.11 -5.59 -16.36
N ILE A 10 -0.62 -6.22 -15.45
CA ILE A 10 -1.51 -7.36 -15.75
C ILE A 10 -2.64 -6.86 -16.66
N ARG A 11 -2.78 -7.46 -17.85
CA ARG A 11 -3.74 -7.02 -18.88
C ARG A 11 -5.09 -7.71 -18.79
N ASP A 12 -5.08 -8.94 -18.32
CA ASP A 12 -6.24 -9.79 -18.23
C ASP A 12 -6.21 -10.54 -16.90
N ASN A 13 -7.39 -10.79 -16.34
CA ASN A 13 -7.49 -11.69 -15.19
C ASN A 13 -7.07 -13.11 -15.64
N PRO A 14 -6.37 -13.89 -14.80
CA PRO A 14 -6.08 -15.29 -15.07
C PRO A 14 -7.31 -16.05 -15.55
N LEU A 15 -7.17 -16.84 -16.64
CA LEU A 15 -8.25 -17.58 -17.30
C LEU A 15 -9.02 -18.53 -16.34
N GLU A 16 -8.37 -18.94 -15.25
CA GLU A 16 -8.90 -19.89 -14.26
C GLU A 16 -9.80 -19.29 -13.16
N ILE A 17 -9.93 -17.96 -13.09
CA ILE A 17 -10.86 -17.29 -12.15
C ILE A 17 -12.33 -17.64 -12.46
N SER A 18 -12.62 -18.21 -13.63
CA SER A 18 -13.99 -18.36 -14.13
C SER A 18 -14.83 -19.49 -13.50
N VAL A 19 -14.27 -20.48 -12.77
CA VAL A 19 -15.12 -21.59 -12.26
C VAL A 19 -14.75 -22.14 -10.86
N LYS A 20 -13.50 -22.02 -10.37
CA LYS A 20 -13.08 -22.65 -9.09
C LYS A 20 -12.05 -21.92 -8.24
N CYS A 21 -11.37 -20.88 -8.74
CA CYS A 21 -10.31 -20.22 -8.00
C CYS A 21 -10.85 -19.04 -7.18
N THR A 22 -10.46 -18.97 -5.91
CA THR A 22 -10.81 -17.90 -4.98
C THR A 22 -10.03 -16.62 -5.24
N GLU A 23 -9.23 -16.50 -6.29
CA GLU A 23 -8.30 -15.37 -6.45
C GLU A 23 -9.00 -14.03 -6.68
N HIS A 24 -8.49 -12.98 -6.05
CA HIS A 24 -8.97 -11.61 -6.25
C HIS A 24 -8.63 -11.08 -7.66
N THR A 25 -9.40 -10.09 -8.15
CA THR A 25 -9.16 -9.52 -9.48
C THR A 25 -7.78 -8.88 -9.58
N SER A 26 -7.08 -9.14 -10.68
CA SER A 26 -5.71 -8.68 -10.90
C SER A 26 -5.52 -7.86 -12.19
N LYS A 27 -6.51 -7.83 -13.10
CA LYS A 27 -6.49 -6.98 -14.29
C LYS A 27 -6.28 -5.50 -13.92
N GLY A 28 -5.23 -4.90 -14.47
CA GLY A 28 -4.80 -3.53 -14.18
C GLY A 28 -3.81 -3.42 -13.02
N GLY A 29 -3.57 -4.50 -12.29
CA GLY A 29 -2.62 -4.58 -11.19
C GLY A 29 -1.17 -4.70 -11.63
N TRP A 30 -0.28 -4.52 -10.65
CA TRP A 30 1.13 -4.89 -10.75
C TRP A 30 1.47 -5.91 -9.69
N THR A 31 2.35 -6.85 -10.05
CA THR A 31 2.90 -7.86 -9.14
C THR A 31 4.14 -7.30 -8.43
N PHE A 32 4.63 -7.99 -7.41
CA PHE A 32 5.90 -7.65 -6.77
C PHE A 32 7.11 -7.91 -7.69
N SER A 33 7.00 -8.93 -8.55
CA SER A 33 8.11 -9.43 -9.35
C SER A 33 7.90 -9.18 -10.86
N MET A 34 7.39 -10.18 -11.57
CA MET A 34 7.12 -10.14 -13.01
C MET A 34 5.64 -10.32 -13.32
N GLN A 35 5.22 -9.84 -14.49
CA GLN A 35 3.83 -9.90 -14.94
C GLN A 35 3.28 -11.33 -14.93
N ASP A 36 4.10 -12.30 -15.35
CA ASP A 36 3.72 -13.72 -15.49
C ASP A 36 3.29 -14.36 -14.16
N GLN A 37 3.66 -13.77 -13.02
CA GLN A 37 3.18 -14.22 -11.72
C GLN A 37 1.66 -14.05 -11.59
N GLY A 38 1.05 -13.07 -12.27
CA GLY A 38 -0.40 -12.86 -12.32
C GLY A 38 -1.07 -12.42 -11.01
N LEU A 39 -0.36 -12.47 -9.88
CA LEU A 39 -0.84 -12.09 -8.55
C LEU A 39 -0.50 -10.63 -8.26
N GLN A 40 -1.51 -9.77 -8.38
CA GLN A 40 -1.37 -8.36 -8.03
C GLN A 40 -1.05 -8.21 -6.54
N VAL A 41 -0.32 -7.15 -6.20
CA VAL A 41 -0.10 -6.72 -4.81
C VAL A 41 -0.60 -5.28 -4.69
N SER A 42 -1.31 -4.96 -3.61
CA SER A 42 -2.01 -3.69 -3.46
C SER A 42 -1.06 -2.49 -3.50
N ASP A 43 0.06 -2.58 -2.80
CA ASP A 43 1.08 -1.54 -2.73
C ASP A 43 1.83 -1.43 -4.06
N CYS A 44 2.21 -2.54 -4.68
CA CYS A 44 2.85 -2.58 -5.99
C CYS A 44 1.94 -1.99 -7.06
N THR A 45 0.64 -2.26 -6.99
CA THR A 45 -0.36 -1.68 -7.90
C THR A 45 -0.49 -0.18 -7.68
N ALA A 46 -0.53 0.28 -6.42
CA ALA A 46 -0.61 1.70 -6.11
C ALA A 46 0.66 2.47 -6.47
N GLU A 47 1.83 1.89 -6.24
CA GLU A 47 3.13 2.44 -6.64
C GLU A 47 3.30 2.44 -8.16
N GLY A 48 2.91 1.35 -8.84
CA GLY A 48 2.87 1.25 -10.30
C GLY A 48 1.97 2.32 -10.92
N LEU A 49 0.76 2.51 -10.37
CA LEU A 49 -0.14 3.60 -10.74
C LEU A 49 0.51 4.98 -10.53
N LYS A 50 1.12 5.22 -9.35
CA LYS A 50 1.78 6.49 -9.02
C LYS A 50 2.92 6.79 -10.01
N VAL A 51 3.78 5.82 -10.30
CA VAL A 51 4.88 5.96 -11.26
C VAL A 51 4.35 6.21 -12.67
N ALA A 52 3.33 5.46 -13.12
CA ALA A 52 2.72 5.66 -14.43
C ALA A 52 2.16 7.09 -14.59
N LEU A 53 1.53 7.61 -13.54
CA LEU A 53 1.01 8.98 -13.50
C LEU A 53 2.15 10.01 -13.51
N LEU A 54 3.21 9.83 -12.72
CA LEU A 54 4.36 10.75 -12.71
C LEU A 54 5.07 10.77 -14.07
N TYR A 55 5.28 9.61 -14.70
CA TYR A 55 5.86 9.53 -16.05
C TYR A 55 4.96 10.18 -17.10
N SER A 56 3.63 10.14 -16.94
CA SER A 56 2.73 10.85 -17.86
C SER A 56 2.92 12.37 -17.87
N GLN A 57 3.58 12.93 -16.84
CA GLN A 57 3.91 14.36 -16.73
C GLN A 57 5.32 14.69 -17.25
N MET A 58 6.09 13.69 -17.69
CA MET A 58 7.46 13.85 -18.23
C MET A 58 7.47 13.81 -19.76
N SER A 59 8.59 14.23 -20.36
CA SER A 59 8.77 14.17 -21.82
C SER A 59 8.75 12.73 -22.33
N GLN A 60 7.99 12.46 -23.40
CA GLN A 60 7.89 11.15 -24.03
C GLN A 60 9.24 10.67 -24.58
N GLU A 61 10.14 11.57 -24.95
CA GLU A 61 11.50 11.22 -25.39
C GLU A 61 12.29 10.51 -24.28
N LEU A 62 12.07 10.90 -23.02
CA LEU A 62 12.78 10.35 -21.87
C LEU A 62 12.13 9.05 -21.38
N VAL A 63 10.81 9.06 -21.22
CA VAL A 63 10.11 7.97 -20.52
C VAL A 63 9.45 6.98 -21.48
N GLY A 64 9.13 7.39 -22.72
CA GLY A 64 8.33 6.65 -23.69
C GLY A 64 6.86 7.10 -23.68
N GLU A 65 6.01 6.37 -24.40
CA GLU A 65 4.58 6.65 -24.42
C GLU A 65 3.94 6.49 -23.04
N LYS A 66 2.94 7.33 -22.77
CA LYS A 66 2.11 7.22 -21.57
C LYS A 66 1.22 5.99 -21.62
N LEU A 67 0.85 5.49 -20.43
CA LEU A 67 -0.16 4.47 -20.31
C LEU A 67 -1.52 5.02 -20.77
N GLU A 68 -2.32 4.18 -21.41
CA GLU A 68 -3.69 4.54 -21.79
C GLU A 68 -4.55 4.76 -20.55
N SER A 69 -5.50 5.69 -20.61
CA SER A 69 -6.33 6.00 -19.44
C SER A 69 -7.15 4.80 -18.95
N GLY A 70 -7.60 3.92 -19.86
CA GLY A 70 -8.29 2.67 -19.47
C GLY A 70 -7.44 1.78 -18.56
N CYS A 71 -6.14 1.69 -18.84
CA CYS A 71 -5.20 0.93 -18.02
C CYS A 71 -5.03 1.52 -16.61
N LEU A 72 -5.05 2.85 -16.50
CA LEU A 72 -5.02 3.54 -15.20
C LEU A 72 -6.32 3.32 -14.43
N TYR A 73 -7.46 3.26 -15.13
CA TYR A 73 -8.77 3.02 -14.52
C TYR A 73 -8.87 1.58 -14.00
N ASP A 74 -8.35 0.61 -14.74
CA ASP A 74 -8.27 -0.78 -14.28
C ASP A 74 -7.43 -0.90 -13.00
N ALA A 75 -6.28 -0.21 -12.93
CA ALA A 75 -5.47 -0.16 -11.71
C ALA A 75 -6.24 0.44 -10.51
N VAL A 76 -6.98 1.53 -10.74
CA VAL A 76 -7.83 2.15 -9.70
C VAL A 76 -8.93 1.18 -9.26
N ASN A 77 -9.51 0.40 -10.17
CA ASN A 77 -10.51 -0.61 -9.83
C ASN A 77 -9.93 -1.69 -8.91
N VAL A 78 -8.72 -2.18 -9.20
CA VAL A 78 -8.02 -3.14 -8.34
C VAL A 78 -7.80 -2.55 -6.96
N ILE A 79 -7.21 -1.35 -6.86
CA ILE A 79 -6.97 -0.70 -5.57
C ILE A 79 -8.28 -0.56 -4.79
N LEU A 80 -9.32 0.07 -5.36
CA LEU A 80 -10.59 0.28 -4.66
C LEU A 80 -11.24 -1.03 -4.18
N SER A 81 -11.10 -2.11 -4.95
CA SER A 81 -11.66 -3.42 -4.61
C SER A 81 -10.98 -4.14 -3.44
N LEU A 82 -9.78 -3.70 -3.05
CA LEU A 82 -8.99 -4.29 -1.96
C LEU A 82 -9.23 -3.61 -0.61
N GLN A 83 -9.91 -2.46 -0.56
CA GLN A 83 -10.09 -1.73 0.70
C GLN A 83 -10.97 -2.52 1.68
N SER A 84 -10.41 -2.84 2.84
CA SER A 84 -11.13 -3.51 3.94
C SER A 84 -12.16 -2.58 4.61
N GLU A 85 -13.08 -3.15 5.38
CA GLU A 85 -14.12 -2.41 6.11
C GLU A 85 -13.55 -1.35 7.08
N ASN A 86 -12.42 -1.65 7.71
CA ASN A 86 -11.71 -0.73 8.60
C ASN A 86 -10.98 0.42 7.86
N GLY A 87 -10.99 0.42 6.53
CA GLY A 87 -10.35 1.43 5.67
C GLY A 87 -8.90 1.12 5.27
N GLY A 88 -8.28 0.10 5.88
CA GLY A 88 -6.95 -0.35 5.55
C GLY A 88 -6.90 -1.22 4.29
N PHE A 89 -5.68 -1.53 3.87
CA PHE A 89 -5.41 -2.32 2.69
C PHE A 89 -4.54 -3.55 3.02
N PRO A 90 -4.93 -4.72 2.53
CA PRO A 90 -4.13 -5.94 2.60
C PRO A 90 -3.04 -5.98 1.53
N ALA A 91 -2.16 -6.98 1.58
CA ALA A 91 -1.14 -7.15 0.54
C ALA A 91 -1.75 -7.72 -0.75
N TRP A 92 -2.40 -8.89 -0.69
CA TRP A 92 -2.88 -9.58 -1.91
C TRP A 92 -4.39 -9.62 -2.07
N GLU A 93 -5.13 -9.93 -1.01
CA GLU A 93 -6.57 -10.19 -1.12
C GLU A 93 -7.39 -9.51 -0.02
N PRO A 94 -8.70 -9.26 -0.22
CA PRO A 94 -9.56 -8.87 0.89
C PRO A 94 -9.53 -9.95 1.99
N ARG A 95 -9.57 -9.52 3.25
CA ARG A 95 -9.61 -10.43 4.38
C ARG A 95 -10.86 -11.34 4.30
N ARG A 96 -10.64 -12.66 4.22
CA ARG A 96 -11.72 -13.68 4.14
C ARG A 96 -11.94 -14.47 5.43
N ALA A 97 -11.04 -14.31 6.40
CA ALA A 97 -11.06 -15.03 7.65
C ALA A 97 -10.98 -14.08 8.85
N TYR A 98 -11.59 -14.48 9.96
CA TYR A 98 -11.55 -13.75 11.20
C TYR A 98 -10.20 -13.90 11.89
N SER A 99 -9.79 -12.89 12.68
CA SER A 99 -8.51 -12.88 13.40
C SER A 99 -8.30 -14.06 14.34
N TRP A 100 -9.38 -14.64 14.88
CA TRP A 100 -9.26 -15.80 15.77
C TRP A 100 -8.74 -17.05 15.07
N VAL A 101 -8.76 -17.11 13.73
CA VAL A 101 -8.20 -18.23 12.96
C VAL A 101 -6.69 -18.37 13.19
N GLU A 102 -5.96 -17.29 13.49
CA GLU A 102 -4.54 -17.38 13.86
C GLU A 102 -4.27 -18.21 15.11
N LYS A 103 -5.27 -18.45 15.98
CA LYS A 103 -5.11 -19.36 17.12
C LYS A 103 -4.84 -20.81 16.68
N PHE A 104 -5.13 -21.12 15.42
CA PHE A 104 -4.87 -22.40 14.79
C PHE A 104 -3.62 -22.38 13.90
N ASN A 105 -2.80 -21.32 13.96
CA ASN A 105 -1.55 -21.25 13.21
C ASN A 105 -0.62 -22.39 13.66
N PRO A 106 -0.36 -23.39 12.79
CA PRO A 106 0.50 -24.51 13.13
C PRO A 106 1.98 -24.17 12.94
N ILE A 107 2.31 -22.96 12.45
CA ILE A 107 3.66 -22.55 12.13
C ILE A 107 4.30 -21.93 13.36
N GLU A 108 5.29 -22.62 13.93
CA GLU A 108 5.90 -22.24 15.21
C GLU A 108 6.81 -21.01 15.15
N PHE A 109 7.28 -20.65 13.95
CA PHE A 109 8.30 -19.61 13.74
C PHE A 109 7.81 -18.42 12.91
N PHE A 110 6.55 -18.40 12.50
CA PHE A 110 5.90 -17.26 11.84
C PHE A 110 4.59 -16.92 12.54
N GLU A 111 4.50 -15.69 13.06
CA GLU A 111 3.24 -15.13 13.54
C GLU A 111 2.43 -14.53 12.38
N ASP A 112 1.12 -14.41 12.56
CA ASP A 112 0.22 -13.73 11.63
C ASP A 112 0.29 -14.22 10.17
N ALA A 113 0.45 -15.54 9.99
CA ALA A 113 0.71 -16.17 8.69
C ALA A 113 -0.51 -16.81 8.03
N LEU A 114 -1.61 -17.06 8.77
CA LEU A 114 -2.78 -17.76 8.23
C LEU A 114 -3.76 -16.83 7.54
N ILE A 115 -3.88 -15.60 8.02
CA ILE A 115 -4.87 -14.65 7.52
C ILE A 115 -4.22 -13.39 6.98
N GLU A 116 -4.79 -12.91 5.89
CA GLU A 116 -4.46 -11.63 5.33
C GLU A 116 -4.89 -10.49 6.27
N ARG A 117 -4.04 -9.45 6.36
CA ARG A 117 -4.20 -8.34 7.30
C ARG A 117 -4.01 -7.03 6.57
N ASP A 118 -4.52 -5.97 7.18
CA ASP A 118 -4.36 -4.64 6.65
C ASP A 118 -3.05 -4.03 7.17
N TYR A 119 -2.28 -3.41 6.29
CA TYR A 119 -0.96 -2.87 6.60
C TYR A 119 -0.92 -1.35 6.39
N VAL A 120 -0.12 -0.67 7.22
CA VAL A 120 0.03 0.79 7.14
C VAL A 120 0.69 1.17 5.83
N GLU A 121 1.66 0.37 5.40
CA GLU A 121 2.44 0.53 4.19
C GLU A 121 1.55 0.43 2.94
N CYS A 122 0.80 -0.66 2.81
CA CYS A 122 -0.15 -0.86 1.72
C CYS A 122 -1.21 0.25 1.68
N THR A 123 -1.73 0.63 2.85
CA THR A 123 -2.73 1.70 2.96
C THR A 123 -2.17 3.05 2.53
N SER A 124 -0.94 3.38 2.91
CA SER A 124 -0.29 4.63 2.53
C SER A 124 0.02 4.68 1.03
N SER A 125 0.53 3.59 0.44
CA SER A 125 0.77 3.50 -1.00
C SER A 125 -0.52 3.74 -1.79
N ALA A 126 -1.62 3.09 -1.37
CA ALA A 126 -2.95 3.31 -1.95
C ALA A 126 -3.39 4.79 -1.89
N ILE A 127 -3.22 5.44 -0.73
CA ILE A 127 -3.52 6.89 -0.59
C ILE A 127 -2.70 7.71 -1.59
N GLN A 128 -1.39 7.49 -1.67
CA GLN A 128 -0.50 8.28 -2.52
C GLN A 128 -0.86 8.13 -4.01
N GLY A 129 -1.07 6.90 -4.47
CA GLY A 129 -1.49 6.62 -5.85
C GLY A 129 -2.84 7.24 -6.18
N LEU A 130 -3.84 7.07 -5.30
CA LEU A 130 -5.19 7.59 -5.51
C LEU A 130 -5.28 9.12 -5.43
N VAL A 131 -4.52 9.77 -4.54
CA VAL A 131 -4.45 11.24 -4.47
C VAL A 131 -3.90 11.82 -5.77
N LEU A 132 -2.82 11.24 -6.30
CA LEU A 132 -2.24 11.69 -7.56
C LEU A 132 -3.20 11.41 -8.74
N PHE A 133 -3.82 10.23 -8.77
CA PHE A 133 -4.80 9.87 -9.80
C PHE A 133 -5.97 10.86 -9.80
N LYS A 134 -6.57 11.12 -8.63
CA LYS A 134 -7.67 12.08 -8.48
C LYS A 134 -7.30 13.47 -9.02
N LYS A 135 -6.07 13.92 -8.80
CA LYS A 135 -5.58 15.22 -9.29
C LYS A 135 -5.50 15.26 -10.82
N LEU A 136 -5.05 14.18 -11.45
CA LEU A 136 -4.80 14.13 -12.90
C LEU A 136 -6.01 13.64 -13.71
N HIS A 137 -6.94 12.92 -13.08
CA HIS A 137 -8.14 12.35 -13.68
C HIS A 137 -9.41 12.76 -12.92
N PRO A 138 -9.75 14.07 -12.81
CA PRO A 138 -10.87 14.57 -12.01
C PRO A 138 -12.28 14.12 -12.48
N GLY A 139 -12.39 13.42 -13.61
CA GLY A 139 -13.65 12.91 -14.14
C GLY A 139 -14.00 11.46 -13.76
N HIS A 140 -13.11 10.74 -13.07
CA HIS A 140 -13.27 9.29 -12.87
C HIS A 140 -13.39 8.91 -11.39
N ARG A 141 -14.60 8.48 -10.96
CA ARG A 141 -14.91 7.93 -9.62
C ARG A 141 -14.46 8.78 -8.41
N ILE A 142 -14.46 10.11 -8.54
CA ILE A 142 -13.89 11.02 -7.54
C ILE A 142 -14.50 10.91 -6.15
N GLN A 143 -15.82 10.78 -6.05
CA GLN A 143 -16.51 10.69 -4.75
C GLN A 143 -16.09 9.43 -3.98
N GLU A 144 -16.00 8.31 -4.69
CA GLU A 144 -15.59 7.04 -4.13
C GLU A 144 -14.11 7.05 -3.74
N ILE A 145 -13.24 7.57 -4.60
CA ILE A 145 -11.81 7.74 -4.31
C ILE A 145 -11.62 8.63 -3.07
N GLN A 146 -12.39 9.71 -2.94
CA GLN A 146 -12.34 10.59 -1.78
C GLN A 146 -12.77 9.87 -0.49
N SER A 147 -13.83 9.06 -0.56
CA SER A 147 -14.29 8.24 0.57
C SER A 147 -13.22 7.22 0.97
N CYS A 148 -12.66 6.52 -0.02
CA CYS A 148 -11.59 5.55 0.16
C CYS A 148 -10.36 6.17 0.86
N ILE A 149 -9.86 7.30 0.35
CA ILE A 149 -8.72 8.02 0.97
C ILE A 149 -9.04 8.43 2.41
N SER A 150 -10.26 8.92 2.68
CA SER A 150 -10.64 9.38 4.02
C SER A 150 -10.65 8.24 5.03
N ARG A 151 -11.17 7.08 4.64
CA ARG A 151 -11.16 5.85 5.46
C ARG A 151 -9.75 5.31 5.68
N ALA A 152 -8.91 5.34 4.64
CA ALA A 152 -7.51 4.93 4.69
C ALA A 152 -6.68 5.81 5.64
N VAL A 153 -6.86 7.13 5.60
CA VAL A 153 -6.21 8.06 6.53
C VAL A 153 -6.65 7.79 7.97
N LYS A 154 -7.94 7.50 8.19
CA LYS A 154 -8.44 7.11 9.51
C LYS A 154 -7.78 5.82 9.99
N TYR A 155 -7.69 4.79 9.14
CA TYR A 155 -7.02 3.54 9.45
C TYR A 155 -5.58 3.76 9.94
N ILE A 156 -4.80 4.54 9.20
CA ILE A 156 -3.41 4.85 9.57
C ILE A 156 -3.36 5.52 10.95
N HIS A 157 -4.21 6.51 11.23
CA HIS A 157 -4.22 7.16 12.54
C HIS A 157 -4.59 6.20 13.68
N ASP A 158 -5.57 5.32 13.47
CA ASP A 158 -6.03 4.36 14.47
C ASP A 158 -4.95 3.29 14.79
N ARG A 159 -3.94 3.13 13.93
CA ARG A 159 -2.81 2.21 14.10
C ARG A 159 -1.56 2.84 14.72
N GLN A 160 -1.60 4.12 15.08
CA GLN A 160 -0.45 4.77 15.72
C GLN A 160 -0.24 4.21 17.13
N ASN A 161 1.01 3.84 17.45
CA ASN A 161 1.40 3.44 18.79
C ASN A 161 1.36 4.63 19.77
N PRO A 162 1.25 4.38 21.10
CA PRO A 162 1.24 5.44 22.10
C PRO A 162 2.45 6.37 22.05
N ASP A 163 3.63 5.85 21.68
CA ASP A 163 4.88 6.60 21.54
C ASP A 163 4.97 7.43 20.25
N GLY A 164 4.02 7.27 19.34
CA GLY A 164 3.94 7.99 18.07
C GLY A 164 4.43 7.21 16.85
N SER A 165 4.98 6.02 17.03
CA SER A 165 5.47 5.17 15.95
C SER A 165 4.36 4.37 15.27
N TRP A 166 4.69 3.74 14.14
CA TRP A 166 3.91 2.65 13.54
C TRP A 166 4.82 1.45 13.33
N HIS A 167 4.28 0.27 13.59
CA HIS A 167 4.97 -0.99 13.32
C HIS A 167 5.04 -1.25 11.81
N GLY A 168 6.24 -1.49 11.29
CA GLY A 168 6.46 -1.97 9.93
C GLY A 168 6.38 -3.49 9.87
N CYS A 169 5.53 -4.00 8.98
CA CYS A 169 5.36 -5.44 8.75
C CYS A 169 6.20 -5.94 7.56
N TRP A 170 6.49 -5.06 6.59
CA TRP A 170 7.24 -5.41 5.38
C TRP A 170 8.66 -4.82 5.35
N GLY A 171 9.10 -4.19 6.44
CA GLY A 171 10.42 -3.61 6.61
C GLY A 171 10.76 -3.43 8.10
N ILE A 172 12.05 -3.27 8.42
CA ILE A 172 12.54 -3.19 9.81
C ILE A 172 12.64 -1.73 10.25
N CYS A 173 11.93 -1.27 11.29
CA CYS A 173 10.60 -1.71 11.69
C CYS A 173 9.76 -0.46 11.94
N TYR A 174 10.09 0.32 12.97
CA TYR A 174 9.32 1.49 13.34
C TYR A 174 9.66 2.73 12.52
N THR A 175 10.92 2.91 12.12
CA THR A 175 11.32 3.96 11.18
C THR A 175 10.65 3.74 9.83
N TYR A 176 10.63 2.50 9.35
CA TYR A 176 9.95 2.09 8.12
C TYR A 176 8.44 2.32 8.18
N GLY A 177 7.75 1.77 9.19
CA GLY A 177 6.31 1.96 9.35
C GLY A 177 5.92 3.42 9.53
N THR A 178 6.70 4.17 10.31
CA THR A 178 6.48 5.62 10.51
C THR A 178 6.69 6.42 9.24
N TRP A 179 7.69 6.08 8.41
CA TRP A 179 7.88 6.73 7.11
C TRP A 179 6.64 6.60 6.22
N PHE A 180 6.06 5.41 6.10
CA PHE A 180 4.81 5.22 5.34
C PHE A 180 3.63 5.95 5.96
N ALA A 181 3.51 5.96 7.28
CA ALA A 181 2.36 6.56 7.97
C ALA A 181 2.28 8.09 7.86
N VAL A 182 3.41 8.76 7.65
CA VAL A 182 3.49 10.22 7.52
C VAL A 182 2.96 10.66 6.14
N CYS A 183 1.63 10.67 5.97
CA CYS A 183 0.97 11.04 4.72
C CYS A 183 -0.16 12.08 4.91
N GLY A 184 -0.35 12.96 3.93
CA GLY A 184 -1.54 13.83 3.79
C GLY A 184 -1.72 14.95 4.83
N LYS A 185 -0.78 15.12 5.78
CA LYS A 185 -0.84 16.12 6.85
C LYS A 185 0.54 16.75 7.11
N THR A 186 0.57 17.78 7.95
CA THR A 186 1.80 18.48 8.37
C THR A 186 1.95 18.47 9.89
N TYR A 187 3.16 18.75 10.37
CA TYR A 187 3.45 18.86 11.80
C TYR A 187 2.49 19.83 12.52
N TYR A 188 2.14 20.94 11.87
CA TYR A 188 1.30 21.98 12.47
C TYR A 188 -0.17 21.57 12.60
N ASN A 189 -0.70 20.78 11.65
CA ASN A 189 -2.13 20.45 11.59
C ASN A 189 -2.48 19.04 12.12
N SER A 190 -1.51 18.30 12.64
CA SER A 190 -1.73 16.91 13.07
C SER A 190 -1.00 16.55 14.37
N PRO A 191 -1.73 16.34 15.49
CA PRO A 191 -1.15 15.79 16.71
C PRO A 191 -0.46 14.45 16.50
N THR A 192 -1.05 13.59 15.65
CA THR A 192 -0.48 12.31 15.21
C THR A 192 0.90 12.49 14.60
N LEU A 193 1.08 13.46 13.69
CA LEU A 193 2.40 13.70 13.10
C LEU A 193 3.39 14.32 14.08
N ARG A 194 2.94 15.15 15.04
CA ARG A 194 3.84 15.67 16.07
C ARG A 194 4.42 14.56 16.93
N LYS A 195 3.61 13.56 17.29
CA LYS A 195 4.08 12.37 18.00
C LYS A 195 5.04 11.55 17.14
N ALA A 196 4.74 11.37 15.85
CA ALA A 196 5.62 10.69 14.91
C ALA A 196 7.01 11.36 14.81
N CYS A 197 7.04 12.69 14.69
CA CYS A 197 8.27 13.46 14.66
C CYS A 197 9.03 13.36 16.00
N ALA A 198 8.31 13.45 17.13
CA ALA A 198 8.92 13.29 18.45
C ALA A 198 9.54 11.89 18.62
N PHE A 199 8.86 10.84 18.16
CA PHE A 199 9.39 9.48 18.12
C PHE A 199 10.68 9.42 17.31
N LEU A 200 10.65 9.84 16.04
CA LEU A 200 11.84 9.77 15.16
C LEU A 200 13.01 10.56 15.75
N LEU A 201 12.79 11.79 16.21
CA LEU A 201 13.83 12.61 16.82
C LEU A 201 14.41 11.98 18.10
N SER A 202 13.59 11.28 18.89
CA SER A 202 14.06 10.56 20.09
C SER A 202 14.95 9.36 19.78
N LYS A 203 14.96 8.88 18.53
CA LYS A 203 15.73 7.71 18.07
C LYS A 203 16.94 8.07 17.19
N GLN A 204 17.20 9.36 16.98
CA GLN A 204 18.35 9.80 16.20
C GLN A 204 19.67 9.43 16.90
N LEU A 205 20.61 8.87 16.15
CA LEU A 205 21.93 8.48 16.64
C LEU A 205 22.88 9.70 16.70
N PRO A 206 23.99 9.64 17.46
CA PRO A 206 24.95 10.75 17.56
C PRO A 206 25.57 11.19 16.23
N ASP A 207 25.60 10.31 15.23
CA ASP A 207 26.07 10.60 13.87
C ASP A 207 25.00 11.25 12.98
N GLY A 208 23.80 11.46 13.51
CA GLY A 208 22.65 12.04 12.83
C GLY A 208 21.77 11.04 12.10
N GLY A 209 22.12 9.75 12.06
CA GLY A 209 21.37 8.69 11.39
C GLY A 209 20.30 8.02 12.25
N TRP A 210 19.67 6.99 11.66
CA TRP A 210 18.75 6.07 12.32
C TRP A 210 19.14 4.63 11.98
N GLY A 211 18.97 3.72 12.93
CA GLY A 211 19.24 2.30 12.72
C GLY A 211 18.39 1.43 13.62
N GLU A 212 17.85 0.35 13.05
CA GLU A 212 17.09 -0.67 13.76
C GLU A 212 17.67 -2.05 13.46
N SER A 213 17.80 -2.87 14.50
CA SER A 213 18.09 -4.30 14.35
C SER A 213 16.83 -5.05 13.92
N TYR A 214 16.97 -6.19 13.24
CA TYR A 214 15.85 -7.11 12.96
C TYR A 214 15.09 -7.53 14.23
N LEU A 215 15.76 -7.51 15.39
CA LEU A 215 15.14 -7.78 16.69
C LEU A 215 14.02 -6.79 17.05
N SER A 216 13.97 -5.62 16.39
CA SER A 216 12.89 -4.64 16.58
C SER A 216 11.54 -5.19 16.12
N SER A 217 11.53 -6.08 15.13
CA SER A 217 10.33 -6.77 14.63
C SER A 217 9.87 -7.93 15.52
N VAL A 218 10.70 -8.37 16.48
CA VAL A 218 10.39 -9.49 17.40
C VAL A 218 9.90 -9.00 18.77
N LYS A 219 10.18 -7.74 19.12
CA LYS A 219 9.96 -7.19 20.46
C LYS A 219 8.56 -6.62 20.72
N CYS A 220 7.61 -6.81 19.81
CA CYS A 220 6.21 -6.46 20.05
C CYS A 220 5.52 -7.54 20.89
N LYS A 221 5.44 -7.31 22.21
CA LYS A 221 4.44 -7.94 23.09
C LYS A 221 3.64 -6.86 23.79
#